data_AF-E3J177-F1
#
_entry.id   AF-E3J177-F1
#
_cell.length_a   1.000
_cell.length_b   1.000
_cell.length_c   1.000
_cell.angle_alpha   90.00
_cell.angle_beta   90.00
_cell.angle_gamma   90.00
#
_symmetry.space_group_name_H-M   'P 1'
#
loop_
_entity.id
_entity.type
_entity.pdbx_description
1 polymer ?
#
loop_
_entity_poly.entity_id
_entity_poly.type
_entity_poly.pdbx_seq_one_letter_code
_entity_poly.pdbx_strand_id
1 'polypeptide(L)'
;MTDVPDDRAGIPEPGIPSESGNASGEPDRPGSGISGGDQARSPAPSPAEDQLPGLESDQALPADQPASVDRLPGLDGAELAESSLAAGGGDDPTYPGWAPPNPRLPTEPERLSDIDLATAVIEGRTTVDATTARWILLLGEFDRRSLWLADGAVSPTAWLRRECRINAPTSTNLITVARALRDLPATRAAFTTGTISFDHVRAIAPALGDGRLDLARRADPIFARAAAWMTPRQVARVVSTWTDIADA
;
A
#
# COMPACT_ATOMS: atom_id res chain seq x y z
N MET A 1 59.89 30.75 1.45
CA MET A 1 60.50 29.74 2.36
C MET A 1 60.25 30.24 3.76
N THR A 2 59.99 29.33 4.71
CA THR A 2 59.19 29.57 5.94
C THR A 2 57.70 29.76 5.56
N ASP A 3 56.84 28.73 5.50
CA ASP A 3 56.44 27.71 6.49
C ASP A 3 55.13 28.12 7.19
N VAL A 4 54.12 27.25 7.11
CA VAL A 4 52.73 27.46 7.54
C VAL A 4 52.40 26.36 8.56
N PRO A 5 52.12 26.69 9.83
CA PRO A 5 51.98 25.67 10.87
C PRO A 5 50.69 24.84 10.71
N ASP A 6 50.84 23.52 10.83
CA ASP A 6 49.78 22.50 10.90
C ASP A 6 49.14 22.52 12.30
N ASP A 7 48.02 23.23 12.47
CA ASP A 7 47.29 23.31 13.75
C ASP A 7 46.27 22.19 13.90
N ARG A 8 46.78 20.97 14.15
CA ARG A 8 45.98 19.81 14.58
C ARG A 8 45.64 19.90 16.07
N ALA A 9 44.73 20.81 16.42
CA ALA A 9 44.09 20.82 17.73
C ALA A 9 43.20 19.58 17.91
N GLY A 10 43.60 18.67 18.81
CA GLY A 10 42.89 17.42 19.07
C GLY A 10 41.55 17.60 19.77
N ILE A 11 40.55 16.82 19.35
CA ILE A 11 39.24 16.70 20.02
C ILE A 11 39.39 15.71 21.19
N PRO A 12 39.05 16.06 22.44
CA PRO A 12 39.07 15.11 23.55
C PRO A 12 37.84 14.19 23.51
N GLU A 13 38.05 12.87 23.63
CA GLU A 13 36.95 11.90 23.74
C GLU A 13 36.25 11.97 25.12
N PRO A 14 34.92 11.80 25.19
CA PRO A 14 34.21 11.67 26.44
C PRO A 14 34.42 10.26 27.03
N GLY A 15 35.14 10.19 28.17
CA GLY A 15 35.46 8.93 28.83
C GLY A 15 34.25 8.16 29.36
N ILE A 16 34.28 6.84 29.19
CA ILE A 16 33.30 5.89 29.74
C ILE A 16 33.69 5.56 31.18
N PRO A 17 32.81 5.76 32.19
CA PRO A 17 33.05 5.23 33.53
C PRO A 17 32.71 3.72 33.59
N SER A 18 33.71 2.90 33.93
CA SER A 18 33.53 1.46 34.18
C SER A 18 32.93 1.17 35.56
N GLU A 19 32.36 -0.02 35.69
CA GLU A 19 31.54 -0.49 36.81
C GLU A 19 32.30 -0.73 38.13
N SER A 20 31.54 -0.72 39.24
CA SER A 20 31.83 -1.56 40.41
C SER A 20 30.51 -2.11 40.98
N GLY A 21 30.46 -3.41 41.30
CA GLY A 21 29.24 -4.16 41.70
C GLY A 21 28.66 -3.71 43.06
N ASN A 22 27.60 -4.33 43.61
CA ASN A 22 27.12 -5.72 43.50
C ASN A 22 25.67 -5.78 44.10
N ALA A 23 24.85 -6.85 44.10
CA ALA A 23 24.99 -8.27 43.74
C ALA A 23 23.61 -8.95 43.52
N SER A 24 23.62 -10.22 43.09
CA SER A 24 22.70 -11.32 43.46
C SER A 24 21.17 -11.17 43.29
N GLY A 25 20.54 -12.00 42.44
CA GLY A 25 19.06 -12.06 42.37
C GLY A 25 18.38 -13.04 41.40
N GLU A 26 19.01 -14.14 40.98
CA GLU A 26 18.37 -15.23 40.21
C GLU A 26 18.71 -16.54 40.96
N PRO A 27 17.72 -17.42 41.28
CA PRO A 27 17.15 -18.30 40.25
C PRO A 27 15.65 -18.60 40.31
N ASP A 28 15.20 -19.18 39.18
CA ASP A 28 14.45 -20.44 39.09
C ASP A 28 13.02 -20.37 38.52
N ARG A 29 12.90 -20.90 37.29
CA ARG A 29 11.69 -21.56 36.77
C ARG A 29 12.06 -23.04 36.63
N PRO A 30 11.29 -23.95 37.23
CA PRO A 30 10.29 -24.62 36.40
C PRO A 30 8.98 -24.96 37.14
N GLY A 31 7.90 -25.20 36.37
CA GLY A 31 6.62 -25.59 36.96
C GLY A 31 5.51 -25.86 35.93
N SER A 32 5.63 -26.97 35.19
CA SER A 32 4.51 -27.48 34.38
C SER A 32 3.35 -27.90 35.28
N GLY A 33 2.21 -27.21 35.17
CA GLY A 33 1.01 -27.43 35.99
C GLY A 33 -0.24 -27.68 35.14
N ILE A 34 -0.25 -28.76 34.36
CA ILE A 34 -1.42 -29.19 33.59
C ILE A 34 -2.38 -29.99 34.48
N SER A 35 -3.47 -29.37 34.89
CA SER A 35 -4.67 -29.99 35.51
C SER A 35 -5.81 -28.98 35.50
N GLY A 36 -7.07 -29.35 35.26
CA GLY A 36 -7.61 -30.65 34.85
C GLY A 36 -9.08 -30.44 34.49
N GLY A 37 -9.51 -30.96 33.34
CA GLY A 37 -10.83 -30.70 32.77
C GLY A 37 -11.40 -31.92 32.09
N ASP A 38 -11.51 -33.02 32.84
CA ASP A 38 -12.16 -34.24 32.37
C ASP A 38 -13.67 -34.16 32.60
N GLN A 39 -14.43 -33.94 31.52
CA GLN A 39 -15.81 -34.39 31.42
C GLN A 39 -16.09 -34.95 30.02
N ALA A 40 -16.00 -36.27 29.92
CA ALA A 40 -16.82 -37.14 29.08
C ALA A 40 -16.96 -36.79 27.58
N ARG A 41 -16.14 -37.44 26.74
CA ARG A 41 -16.52 -37.73 25.35
C ARG A 41 -17.52 -38.88 25.31
N SER A 42 -18.63 -38.68 24.59
CA SER A 42 -19.33 -39.71 23.84
C SER A 42 -19.70 -39.17 22.45
N PRO A 43 -19.76 -39.98 21.39
CA PRO A 43 -19.68 -39.50 20.01
C PRO A 43 -21.05 -39.10 19.43
N ALA A 44 -21.06 -38.01 18.65
CA ALA A 44 -22.13 -37.68 17.72
C ALA A 44 -21.74 -38.14 16.28
N PRO A 45 -22.70 -38.53 15.43
CA PRO A 45 -22.43 -39.21 14.16
C PRO A 45 -21.97 -38.27 13.03
N SER A 46 -21.44 -38.88 11.96
CA SER A 46 -21.15 -38.19 10.69
C SER A 46 -22.43 -37.64 10.03
N PRO A 47 -22.33 -36.57 9.21
CA PRO A 47 -23.49 -35.95 8.59
C PRO A 47 -24.09 -36.89 7.53
N ALA A 48 -25.41 -37.02 7.57
CA ALA A 48 -26.18 -37.54 6.44
C ALA A 48 -26.27 -36.46 5.35
N GLU A 49 -26.33 -36.91 4.10
CA GLU A 49 -26.62 -36.06 2.95
C GLU A 49 -28.09 -35.62 3.03
N ASP A 50 -28.35 -34.34 3.27
CA ASP A 50 -29.69 -33.76 3.18
C ASP A 50 -29.79 -32.88 1.93
N GLN A 51 -30.64 -33.30 0.99
CA GLN A 51 -30.94 -32.58 -0.24
C GLN A 51 -31.51 -31.18 0.09
N LEU A 52 -30.94 -30.12 -0.50
CA LEU A 52 -31.61 -28.81 -0.54
C LEU A 52 -32.73 -28.83 -1.60
N PRO A 53 -34.01 -28.63 -1.24
CA PRO A 53 -35.10 -28.61 -2.20
C PRO A 53 -35.38 -27.18 -2.72
N GLY A 54 -35.63 -27.07 -4.02
CA GLY A 54 -36.51 -26.05 -4.62
C GLY A 54 -36.10 -24.57 -4.50
N LEU A 55 -35.35 -24.07 -5.48
CA LEU A 55 -35.36 -22.65 -5.84
C LEU A 55 -35.99 -22.46 -7.23
N GLU A 56 -37.31 -22.64 -7.30
CA GLU A 56 -38.13 -22.14 -8.40
C GLU A 56 -39.06 -21.04 -7.87
N SER A 57 -38.76 -19.79 -8.22
CA SER A 57 -39.75 -18.72 -8.42
C SER A 57 -39.09 -17.60 -9.19
N ASP A 58 -39.21 -17.70 -10.51
CA ASP A 58 -38.97 -16.60 -11.44
C ASP A 58 -39.88 -15.43 -11.11
N GLN A 59 -39.29 -14.28 -10.80
CA GLN A 59 -39.92 -12.98 -10.96
C GLN A 59 -38.86 -11.97 -11.37
N ALA A 60 -38.65 -11.87 -12.69
CA ALA A 60 -37.85 -10.84 -13.30
C ALA A 60 -38.24 -9.44 -12.79
N LEU A 61 -37.30 -8.77 -12.11
CA LEU A 61 -37.33 -7.31 -11.99
C LEU A 61 -37.34 -6.74 -13.41
N PRO A 62 -38.22 -5.76 -13.73
CA PRO A 62 -38.20 -5.14 -15.04
C PRO A 62 -36.82 -4.51 -15.25
N ALA A 63 -36.12 -4.97 -16.28
CA ALA A 63 -34.87 -4.39 -16.71
C ALA A 63 -35.17 -2.98 -17.24
N ASP A 64 -35.02 -1.98 -16.37
CA ASP A 64 -34.81 -0.61 -16.78
C ASP A 64 -33.48 -0.60 -17.53
N GLN A 65 -33.56 -0.77 -18.86
CA GLN A 65 -32.40 -0.72 -19.72
C GLN A 65 -31.86 0.70 -19.63
N PRO A 66 -30.68 0.94 -19.01
CA PRO A 66 -30.09 2.25 -19.10
C PRO A 66 -29.92 2.55 -20.57
N ALA A 67 -30.48 3.69 -21.02
CA ALA A 67 -30.36 4.12 -22.40
C ALA A 67 -28.90 3.95 -22.85
N SER A 68 -28.70 3.42 -24.05
CA SER A 68 -27.36 3.20 -24.61
C SER A 68 -26.67 4.54 -24.82
N VAL A 69 -26.08 5.06 -23.75
CA VAL A 69 -25.13 6.17 -23.78
C VAL A 69 -23.92 5.64 -24.51
N ASP A 70 -23.63 6.22 -25.68
CA ASP A 70 -22.45 5.88 -26.47
C ASP A 70 -21.21 6.03 -25.58
N ARG A 71 -20.69 4.88 -25.13
CA ARG A 71 -19.46 4.79 -24.35
C ARG A 71 -18.30 5.27 -25.23
N LEU A 72 -17.34 5.98 -24.66
CA LEU A 72 -16.15 6.38 -25.42
C LEU A 72 -15.45 5.14 -26.02
N PRO A 73 -15.17 5.12 -27.34
CA PRO A 73 -14.35 4.07 -27.94
C PRO A 73 -12.95 4.08 -27.31
N GLY A 74 -12.37 2.89 -27.13
CA GLY A 74 -11.08 2.68 -26.48
C GLY A 74 -11.10 2.53 -24.95
N LEU A 75 -12.27 2.59 -24.30
CA LEU A 75 -12.41 2.45 -22.83
C LEU A 75 -13.42 1.38 -22.38
N ASP A 76 -13.99 0.62 -23.31
CA ASP A 76 -14.82 -0.52 -22.94
C ASP A 76 -13.96 -1.73 -22.51
N GLY A 77 -14.52 -2.56 -21.62
CA GLY A 77 -13.80 -3.70 -21.05
C GLY A 77 -13.50 -4.83 -22.05
N ALA A 78 -14.09 -4.80 -23.25
CA ALA A 78 -13.79 -5.75 -24.32
C ALA A 78 -12.58 -5.27 -25.13
N GLU A 79 -12.57 -4.02 -25.58
CA GLU A 79 -11.47 -3.42 -26.36
C GLU A 79 -10.18 -3.29 -25.52
N LEU A 80 -10.29 -2.99 -24.22
CA LEU A 80 -9.15 -3.05 -23.29
C LEU A 80 -8.60 -4.47 -23.12
N ALA A 81 -9.47 -5.50 -23.15
CA ALA A 81 -9.04 -6.89 -23.10
C ALA A 81 -8.41 -7.33 -24.43
N GLU A 82 -9.00 -6.98 -25.57
CA GLU A 82 -8.48 -7.26 -26.92
C GLU A 82 -7.10 -6.61 -27.15
N SER A 83 -6.93 -5.35 -26.72
CA SER A 83 -5.64 -4.64 -26.75
C SER A 83 -4.58 -5.32 -25.87
N SER A 84 -4.99 -5.96 -24.77
CA SER A 84 -4.11 -6.77 -23.90
C SER A 84 -3.81 -8.17 -24.47
N LEU A 85 -4.77 -8.77 -25.17
CA LEU A 85 -4.65 -10.10 -25.82
C LEU A 85 -3.77 -10.07 -27.07
N ALA A 86 -3.72 -8.95 -27.79
CA ALA A 86 -2.82 -8.75 -28.93
C ALA A 86 -1.31 -8.80 -28.55
N ALA A 87 -0.97 -8.77 -27.26
CA ALA A 87 0.40 -8.71 -26.77
C ALA A 87 1.13 -10.08 -26.65
N GLY A 88 0.49 -11.20 -27.01
CA GLY A 88 1.19 -12.45 -27.30
C GLY A 88 0.45 -13.75 -26.98
N GLY A 89 0.86 -14.81 -27.67
CA GLY A 89 0.55 -16.19 -27.35
C GLY A 89 1.84 -17.02 -27.31
N GLY A 90 1.87 -18.04 -26.47
CA GLY A 90 3.01 -18.95 -26.33
C GLY A 90 2.59 -20.18 -25.55
N ASP A 91 2.49 -21.32 -26.25
CA ASP A 91 2.04 -22.60 -25.69
C ASP A 91 3.15 -23.30 -24.88
N ASP A 92 3.58 -22.68 -23.77
CA ASP A 92 4.41 -23.35 -22.76
C ASP A 92 3.51 -24.16 -21.81
N PRO A 93 3.58 -25.51 -21.81
CA PRO A 93 2.74 -26.36 -20.97
C PRO A 93 2.99 -26.21 -19.46
N THR A 94 4.00 -25.44 -19.04
CA THR A 94 4.32 -25.19 -17.64
C THR A 94 3.43 -24.10 -17.00
N TYR A 95 2.70 -23.31 -17.80
CA TYR A 95 1.85 -22.21 -17.31
C TYR A 95 0.36 -22.38 -17.65
N PRO A 96 -0.56 -22.07 -16.72
CA PRO A 96 -1.99 -22.08 -17.01
C PRO A 96 -2.34 -20.91 -17.95
N GLY A 97 -3.19 -21.16 -18.96
CA GLY A 97 -3.53 -20.23 -20.05
C GLY A 97 -4.26 -18.93 -19.68
N TRP A 98 -4.29 -18.52 -18.40
CA TRP A 98 -4.63 -17.16 -17.97
C TRP A 98 -3.39 -16.30 -17.70
N ALA A 99 -2.19 -16.90 -17.67
CA ALA A 99 -0.93 -16.20 -17.47
C ALA A 99 -0.58 -15.34 -18.71
N PRO A 100 -0.06 -14.12 -18.51
CA PRO A 100 0.34 -13.27 -19.63
C PRO A 100 1.55 -13.85 -20.38
N PRO A 101 1.70 -13.58 -21.69
CA PRO A 101 2.65 -14.23 -22.62
C PRO A 101 4.15 -13.94 -22.38
N ASN A 102 4.50 -13.31 -21.25
CA ASN A 102 5.87 -13.16 -20.80
C ASN A 102 5.89 -13.05 -19.26
N PRO A 103 5.80 -14.18 -18.54
CA PRO A 103 6.03 -14.18 -17.10
C PRO A 103 7.52 -13.86 -16.88
N ARG A 104 7.82 -12.67 -16.37
CA ARG A 104 9.15 -12.41 -15.79
C ARG A 104 9.33 -13.38 -14.63
N LEU A 105 10.12 -14.44 -14.86
CA LEU A 105 10.36 -15.47 -13.85
C LEU A 105 10.95 -14.81 -12.58
N PRO A 106 10.54 -15.23 -11.38
CA PRO A 106 11.12 -14.69 -10.16
C PRO A 106 12.62 -14.93 -10.08
N THR A 107 13.34 -14.00 -9.44
CA THR A 107 14.58 -14.35 -8.74
C THR A 107 14.26 -15.49 -7.78
N GLU A 108 14.97 -16.62 -7.86
CA GLU A 108 14.78 -17.77 -6.95
C GLU A 108 15.27 -17.37 -5.54
N PRO A 109 14.40 -17.02 -4.58
CA PRO A 109 14.83 -16.47 -3.30
C PRO A 109 15.66 -17.46 -2.48
N GLU A 110 15.41 -18.76 -2.64
CA GLU A 110 16.12 -19.85 -1.97
C GLU A 110 17.59 -20.02 -2.40
N ARG A 111 18.05 -19.30 -3.44
CA ARG A 111 19.46 -19.32 -3.89
C ARG A 111 20.25 -18.06 -3.52
N LEU A 112 19.61 -17.05 -2.93
CA LEU A 112 20.27 -15.82 -2.48
C LEU A 112 20.98 -16.03 -1.14
N SER A 113 22.05 -15.28 -0.90
CA SER A 113 22.60 -15.15 0.46
C SER A 113 21.66 -14.31 1.34
N ASP A 114 21.77 -14.42 2.67
CA ASP A 114 20.95 -13.63 3.60
C ASP A 114 21.03 -12.11 3.33
N ILE A 115 22.20 -11.61 2.92
CA ILE A 115 22.46 -10.20 2.61
C ILE A 115 21.80 -9.82 1.27
N ASP A 116 21.94 -10.65 0.24
CA ASP A 116 21.32 -10.41 -1.07
C ASP A 116 19.79 -10.49 -0.97
N LEU A 117 19.26 -11.44 -0.18
CA LEU A 117 17.83 -11.59 0.07
C LEU A 117 17.27 -10.39 0.83
N ALA A 118 17.94 -9.95 1.90
CA ALA A 118 17.54 -8.75 2.64
C ALA A 118 17.54 -7.49 1.74
N THR A 119 18.55 -7.36 0.88
CA THR A 119 18.67 -6.24 -0.08
C THR A 119 17.55 -6.30 -1.12
N ALA A 120 17.33 -7.46 -1.74
CA ALA A 120 16.27 -7.67 -2.74
C ALA A 120 14.86 -7.43 -2.18
N VAL A 121 14.60 -7.76 -0.91
CA VAL A 121 13.33 -7.45 -0.24
C VAL A 121 13.11 -5.93 -0.11
N ILE A 122 14.15 -5.18 0.24
CA ILE A 122 14.08 -3.71 0.37
C ILE A 122 13.92 -3.05 -1.01
N GLU A 123 14.77 -3.39 -1.97
CA GLU A 123 14.71 -2.85 -3.34
C GLU A 123 13.40 -3.22 -4.05
N GLY A 124 12.91 -4.44 -3.84
CA GLY A 124 11.61 -4.89 -4.30
C GLY A 124 10.47 -4.05 -3.74
N ARG A 125 10.48 -3.76 -2.43
CA ARG A 125 9.48 -2.88 -1.79
C ARG A 125 9.50 -1.47 -2.37
N THR A 126 10.68 -0.85 -2.46
CA THR A 126 10.88 0.46 -3.11
C THR A 126 10.38 0.47 -4.55
N THR A 127 10.64 -0.59 -5.31
CA THR A 127 10.17 -0.74 -6.70
C THR A 127 8.64 -0.84 -6.78
N VAL A 128 8.00 -1.60 -5.89
CA VAL A 128 6.53 -1.68 -5.81
C VAL A 128 5.91 -0.35 -5.41
N ASP A 129 6.50 0.38 -4.45
CA ASP A 129 6.00 1.71 -4.06
C ASP A 129 6.14 2.73 -5.20
N ALA A 130 7.31 2.81 -5.85
CA ALA A 130 7.53 3.68 -7.00
C ALA A 130 6.60 3.35 -8.19
N THR A 131 6.29 2.07 -8.42
CA THR A 131 5.36 1.63 -9.47
C THR A 131 3.92 1.98 -9.11
N THR A 132 3.55 1.77 -7.85
CA THR A 132 2.23 2.16 -7.30
C THR A 132 2.04 3.68 -7.41
N ALA A 133 3.06 4.48 -7.11
CA ALA A 133 3.04 5.93 -7.26
C ALA A 133 2.76 6.36 -8.71
N ARG A 134 3.44 5.76 -9.69
CA ARG A 134 3.22 6.05 -11.12
C ARG A 134 1.79 5.73 -11.54
N TRP A 135 1.26 4.58 -11.14
CA TRP A 135 -0.13 4.22 -11.42
C TRP A 135 -1.15 5.15 -10.74
N ILE A 136 -0.92 5.53 -9.48
CA ILE A 136 -1.76 6.47 -8.74
C ILE A 136 -1.76 7.87 -9.38
N LEU A 137 -0.66 8.30 -10.00
CA LEU A 137 -0.62 9.56 -10.75
C LEU A 137 -1.45 9.51 -12.04
N LEU A 138 -1.48 8.38 -12.75
CA LEU A 138 -2.42 8.16 -13.85
C LEU A 138 -3.87 8.21 -13.36
N LEU A 139 -4.16 7.53 -12.23
CA LEU A 139 -5.48 7.57 -11.59
C LEU A 139 -5.90 8.98 -11.16
N GLY A 140 -4.96 9.80 -10.66
CA GLY A 140 -5.21 11.19 -10.27
C GLY A 140 -5.54 12.11 -11.44
N GLU A 141 -4.97 11.85 -12.62
CA GLU A 141 -5.30 12.55 -13.86
C GLU A 141 -6.62 12.04 -14.47
N PHE A 142 -6.88 10.73 -14.40
CA PHE A 142 -8.16 10.11 -14.78
C PHE A 142 -9.34 10.64 -13.94
N ASP A 143 -9.14 10.78 -12.62
CA ASP A 143 -10.09 11.46 -11.70
C ASP A 143 -10.26 12.94 -12.07
N ARG A 144 -9.16 13.68 -12.29
CA ARG A 144 -9.20 15.12 -12.63
C ARG A 144 -9.92 15.41 -13.94
N ARG A 145 -9.80 14.53 -14.93
CA ARG A 145 -10.51 14.61 -16.22
C ARG A 145 -11.92 14.00 -16.19
N SER A 146 -12.34 13.45 -15.05
CA SER A 146 -13.62 12.75 -14.88
C SER A 146 -13.90 11.66 -15.91
N LEU A 147 -12.88 10.93 -16.40
CA LEU A 147 -13.02 9.97 -17.49
C LEU A 147 -13.96 8.80 -17.14
N TRP A 148 -14.12 8.50 -15.85
CA TRP A 148 -15.10 7.57 -15.31
C TRP A 148 -16.56 7.94 -15.64
N LEU A 149 -16.91 9.23 -15.81
CA LEU A 149 -18.24 9.65 -16.27
C LEU A 149 -18.51 9.19 -17.70
N ALA A 150 -17.49 9.26 -18.56
CA ALA A 150 -17.61 8.92 -19.98
C ALA A 150 -17.67 7.40 -20.25
N ASP A 151 -17.37 6.60 -19.22
CA ASP A 151 -17.63 5.15 -19.14
C ASP A 151 -18.84 4.83 -18.22
N GLY A 152 -19.73 5.81 -18.03
CA GLY A 152 -21.02 5.66 -17.35
C GLY A 152 -20.94 5.30 -15.86
N ALA A 153 -19.81 5.49 -15.20
CA ALA A 153 -19.71 5.28 -13.76
C ALA A 153 -20.20 6.50 -12.98
N VAL A 154 -20.85 6.27 -11.83
CA VAL A 154 -21.36 7.36 -10.96
C VAL A 154 -20.28 7.99 -10.06
N SER A 155 -19.09 7.39 -9.98
CA SER A 155 -17.94 7.90 -9.23
C SER A 155 -16.65 7.18 -9.68
N PRO A 156 -15.45 7.76 -9.45
CA PRO A 156 -14.19 7.07 -9.73
C PRO A 156 -14.02 5.82 -8.84
N THR A 157 -14.55 5.85 -7.62
CA THR A 157 -14.59 4.70 -6.70
C THR A 157 -15.45 3.57 -7.24
N ALA A 158 -16.60 3.87 -7.86
CA ALA A 158 -17.43 2.86 -8.53
C ALA A 158 -16.72 2.27 -9.75
N TRP A 159 -16.01 3.10 -10.52
CA TRP A 159 -15.21 2.67 -11.66
C TRP A 159 -14.07 1.71 -11.25
N LEU A 160 -13.27 2.06 -10.24
CA LEU A 160 -12.20 1.21 -9.71
C LEU A 160 -12.69 -0.15 -9.18
N ARG A 161 -13.91 -0.18 -8.61
CA ARG A 161 -14.56 -1.44 -8.19
C ARG A 161 -14.97 -2.29 -9.38
N ARG A 162 -15.55 -1.67 -10.41
CA ARG A 162 -16.03 -2.35 -11.62
C ARG A 162 -14.88 -2.89 -12.46
N GLU A 163 -13.92 -2.03 -12.82
CA GLU A 163 -12.83 -2.38 -13.73
C GLU A 163 -11.63 -2.99 -13.00
N CYS A 164 -11.04 -2.28 -12.05
CA CYS A 164 -9.83 -2.75 -11.36
C CYS A 164 -10.09 -3.83 -10.28
N ARG A 165 -11.34 -4.22 -10.04
CA ARG A 165 -11.78 -5.19 -9.02
C ARG A 165 -11.31 -4.86 -7.59
N ILE A 166 -11.08 -3.57 -7.30
CA ILE A 166 -10.62 -3.08 -5.99
C ILE A 166 -11.81 -2.88 -5.05
N ASN A 167 -11.71 -3.23 -3.77
CA ASN A 167 -12.79 -3.02 -2.80
C ASN A 167 -13.06 -1.52 -2.54
N ALA A 168 -14.24 -1.17 -1.98
CA ALA A 168 -14.64 0.22 -1.81
C ALA A 168 -13.74 1.03 -0.84
N PRO A 169 -13.38 0.55 0.38
CA PRO A 169 -12.44 1.26 1.25
C PRO A 169 -11.07 1.55 0.61
N THR A 170 -10.48 0.58 -0.08
CA THR A 170 -9.20 0.75 -0.78
C THR A 170 -9.35 1.74 -1.94
N SER A 171 -10.43 1.66 -2.71
CA SER A 171 -10.71 2.61 -3.81
C SER A 171 -10.83 4.05 -3.31
N THR A 172 -11.50 4.28 -2.18
CA THR A 172 -11.57 5.62 -1.55
C THR A 172 -10.18 6.11 -1.13
N ASN A 173 -9.37 5.27 -0.48
CA ASN A 173 -8.01 5.65 -0.08
C ASN A 173 -7.12 5.99 -1.30
N LEU A 174 -7.23 5.23 -2.39
CA LEU A 174 -6.52 5.48 -3.64
C LEU A 174 -6.89 6.83 -4.26
N ILE A 175 -8.19 7.16 -4.33
CA ILE A 175 -8.65 8.46 -4.84
C ILE A 175 -8.23 9.61 -3.93
N THR A 176 -8.32 9.46 -2.61
CA THR A 176 -7.83 10.47 -1.66
C THR A 176 -6.33 10.73 -1.84
N VAL A 177 -5.51 9.69 -1.95
CA VAL A 177 -4.05 9.82 -2.19
C VAL A 177 -3.76 10.42 -3.57
N ALA A 178 -4.45 9.97 -4.62
CA ALA A 178 -4.28 10.48 -5.98
C ALA A 178 -4.61 11.98 -6.07
N ARG A 179 -5.64 12.44 -5.35
CA ARG A 179 -6.00 13.85 -5.22
C ARG A 179 -4.96 14.61 -4.40
N ALA A 180 -4.54 14.09 -3.25
CA ALA A 180 -3.56 14.73 -2.37
C ALA A 180 -2.21 14.99 -3.06
N LEU A 181 -1.75 14.04 -3.86
CA LEU A 181 -0.52 14.16 -4.64
C LEU A 181 -0.55 15.29 -5.68
N ARG A 182 -1.71 15.85 -6.03
CA ARG A 182 -1.81 17.01 -6.92
C ARG A 182 -1.27 18.28 -6.26
N ASP A 183 -1.45 18.40 -4.94
CA ASP A 183 -1.13 19.58 -4.14
C ASP A 183 0.14 19.43 -3.28
N LEU A 184 0.74 18.23 -3.26
CA LEU A 184 1.92 17.88 -2.46
C LEU A 184 3.09 17.41 -3.35
N PRO A 185 3.78 18.33 -4.08
CA PRO A 185 4.83 17.98 -5.04
C PRO A 185 6.08 17.31 -4.43
N ALA A 186 6.49 17.64 -3.21
CA ALA A 186 7.62 17.00 -2.52
C ALA A 186 7.25 15.58 -2.05
N THR A 187 6.06 15.41 -1.46
CA THR A 187 5.52 14.08 -1.13
C THR A 187 5.37 13.23 -2.39
N ARG A 188 4.93 13.83 -3.51
CA ARG A 188 4.89 13.15 -4.82
C ARG A 188 6.26 12.69 -5.27
N ALA A 189 7.27 13.55 -5.24
CA ALA A 189 8.63 13.20 -5.65
C ALA A 189 9.15 11.99 -4.85
N ALA A 190 9.05 12.05 -3.52
CA ALA A 190 9.48 10.97 -2.62
C ALA A 190 8.70 9.65 -2.82
N PHE A 191 7.42 9.71 -3.21
CA PHE A 191 6.63 8.52 -3.51
C PHE A 191 7.02 7.93 -4.87
N THR A 192 7.26 8.76 -5.89
CA THR A 192 7.66 8.29 -7.24
C THR A 192 9.06 7.66 -7.30
N THR A 193 9.92 7.95 -6.32
CA THR A 193 11.21 7.27 -6.12
C THR A 193 11.09 6.00 -5.25
N GLY A 194 9.93 5.75 -4.63
CA GLY A 194 9.76 4.67 -3.66
C GLY A 194 10.47 4.91 -2.32
N THR A 195 10.89 6.15 -2.05
CA THR A 195 11.50 6.58 -0.78
C THR A 195 10.46 6.58 0.35
N ILE A 196 9.20 6.83 0.03
CA ILE A 196 8.06 6.68 0.95
C ILE A 196 7.01 5.76 0.31
N SER A 197 6.26 5.04 1.14
CA SER A 197 5.20 4.14 0.67
C SER A 197 3.82 4.81 0.60
N PHE A 198 2.85 4.13 -0.04
CA PHE A 198 1.45 4.57 -0.12
C PHE A 198 0.86 5.02 1.23
N ASP A 199 1.12 4.27 2.31
CA ASP A 199 0.58 4.58 3.63
C ASP A 199 1.15 5.87 4.24
N HIS A 200 2.37 6.27 3.87
CA HIS A 200 2.90 7.58 4.27
C HIS A 200 2.11 8.70 3.60
N VAL A 201 1.86 8.61 2.30
CA VAL A 201 1.05 9.61 1.57
C VAL A 201 -0.38 9.64 2.10
N ARG A 202 -0.97 8.49 2.43
CA ARG A 202 -2.28 8.38 3.07
C ARG A 202 -2.31 9.02 4.46
N ALA A 203 -1.22 8.94 5.21
CA ALA A 203 -1.06 9.61 6.51
C ALA A 203 -0.88 11.14 6.38
N ILE A 204 -0.35 11.62 5.25
CA ILE A 204 -0.16 13.06 4.96
C ILE A 204 -1.44 13.71 4.40
N ALA A 205 -2.25 12.98 3.63
CA ALA A 205 -3.44 13.50 2.96
C ALA A 205 -4.41 14.35 3.83
N PRO A 206 -4.66 14.05 5.12
CA PRO A 206 -5.50 14.89 6.00
C PRO A 206 -5.01 16.34 6.18
N ALA A 207 -3.72 16.62 5.93
CA ALA A 207 -3.18 17.98 5.95
C ALA A 207 -3.87 18.91 4.94
N LEU A 208 -4.45 18.38 3.86
CA LEU A 208 -5.16 19.11 2.81
C LEU A 208 -6.65 19.36 3.09
N GLY A 209 -7.11 19.11 4.32
CA GLY A 209 -8.48 19.43 4.75
C GLY A 209 -8.84 20.93 4.57
N ASP A 210 -10.14 21.20 4.64
CA ASP A 210 -10.72 22.51 4.31
C ASP A 210 -10.02 23.68 5.01
N GLY A 211 -9.82 24.79 4.28
CA GLY A 211 -9.13 25.98 4.77
C GLY A 211 -7.59 25.89 4.83
N ARG A 212 -6.99 24.69 4.90
CA ARG A 212 -5.54 24.51 5.11
C ARG A 212 -4.68 24.32 3.87
N LEU A 213 -5.26 24.29 2.66
CA LEU A 213 -4.56 23.96 1.40
C LEU A 213 -3.21 24.67 1.22
N ASP A 214 -3.15 25.99 1.39
CA ASP A 214 -1.91 26.74 1.18
C ASP A 214 -0.90 26.59 2.33
N LEU A 215 -1.37 26.30 3.55
CA LEU A 215 -0.51 25.92 4.68
C LEU A 215 0.12 24.54 4.43
N ALA A 216 -0.68 23.57 3.97
CA ALA A 216 -0.24 22.22 3.64
C ALA A 216 0.77 22.20 2.50
N ARG A 217 0.54 22.98 1.43
CA ARG A 217 1.51 23.17 0.33
C ARG A 217 2.86 23.71 0.80
N ARG A 218 2.88 24.59 1.81
CA ARG A 218 4.13 25.09 2.43
C ARG A 218 4.78 24.05 3.36
N ALA A 219 3.98 23.22 4.03
CA ALA A 219 4.45 22.17 4.93
C ALA A 219 4.87 20.86 4.22
N ASP A 220 4.47 20.67 2.95
CA ASP A 220 4.76 19.46 2.15
C ASP A 220 6.23 19.00 2.17
N PRO A 221 7.25 19.86 1.98
CA PRO A 221 8.65 19.43 2.09
C PRO A 221 9.02 18.89 3.48
N ILE A 222 8.36 19.37 4.54
CA ILE A 222 8.56 18.90 5.92
C ILE A 222 7.92 17.52 6.10
N PHE A 223 6.70 17.32 5.59
CA PHE A 223 6.03 16.02 5.63
C PHE A 223 6.78 14.96 4.83
N ALA A 224 7.20 15.27 3.60
CA ALA A 224 7.98 14.38 2.75
C ALA A 224 9.32 13.99 3.39
N ARG A 225 10.01 14.98 3.98
CA ARG A 225 11.27 14.77 4.73
C ARG A 225 11.06 13.90 5.97
N ALA A 226 10.01 14.14 6.76
CA ALA A 226 9.70 13.30 7.92
C ALA A 226 9.35 11.87 7.51
N ALA A 227 8.57 11.69 6.44
CA ALA A 227 8.18 10.38 5.94
C ALA A 227 9.35 9.54 5.39
N ALA A 228 10.48 10.15 5.00
CA ALA A 228 11.66 9.43 4.52
C ALA A 228 12.40 8.61 5.60
N TRP A 229 12.09 8.80 6.89
CA TRP A 229 12.71 8.08 8.01
C TRP A 229 11.78 7.76 9.18
N MET A 230 10.49 8.07 9.06
CA MET A 230 9.46 7.73 10.05
C MET A 230 8.54 6.65 9.50
N THR A 231 7.93 5.85 10.37
CA THR A 231 6.83 4.96 9.98
C THR A 231 5.56 5.76 9.62
N PRO A 232 4.61 5.21 8.84
CA PRO A 232 3.36 5.90 8.52
C PRO A 232 2.57 6.34 9.76
N ARG A 233 2.64 5.57 10.85
CA ARG A 233 2.00 5.89 12.14
C ARG A 233 2.64 7.11 12.82
N GLN A 234 3.95 7.28 12.71
CA GLN A 234 4.64 8.46 13.24
C GLN A 234 4.33 9.70 12.39
N VAL A 235 4.32 9.56 11.05
CA VAL A 235 3.90 10.64 10.15
C VAL A 235 2.47 11.08 10.43
N ALA A 236 1.53 10.15 10.63
CA ALA A 236 0.15 10.48 10.99
C ALA A 236 0.05 11.32 12.28
N ARG A 237 0.91 11.07 13.27
CA ARG A 237 0.99 11.89 14.50
C ARG A 237 1.52 13.29 14.22
N VAL A 238 2.60 13.41 13.44
CA VAL A 238 3.15 14.71 13.02
C VAL A 238 2.10 15.54 12.27
N VAL A 239 1.36 14.91 11.37
CA VAL A 239 0.29 15.54 10.58
C VAL A 239 -0.90 15.94 11.48
N SER A 240 -1.27 15.11 12.46
CA SER A 240 -2.29 15.46 13.47
C SER A 240 -1.86 16.70 14.25
N THR A 241 -0.71 16.68 14.91
CA THR A 241 -0.21 17.82 15.70
C THR A 241 -0.02 19.09 14.87
N TRP A 242 0.42 18.96 13.62
CA TRP A 242 0.49 20.10 12.70
C TRP A 242 -0.90 20.65 12.36
N THR A 243 -1.89 19.79 12.18
CA THR A 243 -3.29 20.17 11.91
C THR A 243 -3.89 20.89 13.13
N ASP A 244 -3.69 20.33 14.33
CA ASP A 244 -4.13 20.92 15.60
C ASP A 244 -3.56 22.34 15.82
N ILE A 245 -2.32 22.60 15.35
CA ILE A 245 -1.68 23.92 15.39
C ILE A 245 -2.16 24.84 14.26
N ALA A 246 -2.49 24.29 13.09
CA ALA A 246 -2.97 25.07 11.94
C ALA A 246 -4.44 25.51 12.06
N ASP A 247 -5.22 24.81 12.87
CA ASP A 247 -6.63 25.10 13.15
C ASP A 247 -6.83 25.98 14.44
N ALA A 248 -5.74 26.44 15.07
CA ALA A 248 -5.73 27.21 16.34
C ALA A 248 -5.46 28.72 16.17
#